data_AF-A0A2D6R8X3-F1
#
_entry.id   AF-A0A2D6R8X3-F1
#
_cell.length_a   1.000
_cell.length_b   1.000
_cell.length_c   1.000
_cell.angle_alpha   90.00
_cell.angle_beta   90.00
_cell.angle_gamma   90.00
#
_symmetry.space_group_name_H-M   'P 1'
#
loop_
_entity.id
_entity.type
_entity.pdbx_description
1 polymer ?
#
loop_
_entity_poly.entity_id
_entity_poly.type
_entity_poly.pdbx_seq_one_letter_code
_entity_poly.pdbx_strand_id
1 'polypeptide(L)'
;MGLDNIPKNYPCRVEHGIDENEVIDCKLLISEGKCPWKKDLGKDGYALYGMLGTYCWYRGKSGNFMLDEMTDAGYDLPSDANGDPLSFYGDNGNGAFFSPEGQVRLAEWMLDHKDTYAKICNTDNDTIEDCVGYWKYAANWLLFTSKYGGSVAWC
;
A
#
# COMPACT_ATOMS: atom_id res chain seq x y z
N MET A 1 -11.02 -12.46 -4.96
CA MET A 1 -10.07 -11.93 -3.97
C MET A 1 -9.76 -10.52 -4.38
N GLY A 2 -9.96 -9.55 -3.48
CA GLY A 2 -9.86 -8.15 -3.84
C GLY A 2 -8.43 -7.81 -4.24
N LEU A 3 -8.25 -7.39 -5.48
CA LEU A 3 -6.92 -7.23 -6.07
C LEU A 3 -6.27 -5.90 -5.66
N ASP A 4 -7.08 -5.02 -5.07
CA ASP A 4 -6.88 -3.59 -5.01
C ASP A 4 -6.92 -3.12 -3.58
N ASN A 5 -5.82 -2.56 -3.08
CA ASN A 5 -5.72 -1.93 -1.77
C ASN A 5 -6.02 -0.43 -1.93
N ILE A 6 -7.24 -0.04 -1.56
CA ILE A 6 -7.77 1.32 -1.74
C ILE A 6 -7.99 1.95 -0.36
N PRO A 7 -7.65 3.24 -0.12
CA PRO A 7 -7.97 3.90 1.14
C PRO A 7 -9.47 3.78 1.45
N LYS A 8 -9.82 3.39 2.68
CA LYS A 8 -11.24 3.26 3.09
C LYS A 8 -11.96 4.59 2.94
N ASN A 9 -11.33 5.67 3.39
CA ASN A 9 -11.80 7.03 3.15
C ASN A 9 -10.86 7.69 2.14
N TYR A 10 -11.41 8.28 1.07
CA TYR A 10 -10.57 8.94 0.08
C TYR A 10 -9.82 10.12 0.72
N PRO A 11 -8.47 10.19 0.59
CA PRO A 11 -7.66 11.23 1.21
C PRO A 11 -8.11 12.66 0.86
N CYS A 12 -8.48 12.89 -0.40
CA CYS A 12 -8.96 14.20 -0.85
C CYS A 12 -10.26 14.63 -0.16
N ARG A 13 -11.15 13.68 0.17
CA ARG A 13 -12.39 13.97 0.89
C ARG A 13 -12.12 14.31 2.35
N VAL A 14 -11.24 13.54 2.98
CA VAL A 14 -10.84 13.77 4.37
C VAL A 14 -10.11 15.11 4.54
N GLU A 15 -9.13 15.41 3.68
CA GLU A 15 -8.33 16.64 3.81
C GLU A 15 -9.08 17.92 3.38
N HIS A 16 -9.96 17.84 2.37
CA HIS A 16 -10.61 19.02 1.79
C HIS A 16 -12.11 19.14 2.11
N GLY A 17 -12.68 18.20 2.86
CA GLY A 17 -14.11 18.21 3.21
C GLY A 17 -15.06 18.05 2.03
N ILE A 18 -14.61 17.36 0.96
CA ILE A 18 -15.43 17.09 -0.23
C ILE A 18 -16.50 16.06 0.12
N ASP A 19 -17.77 16.39 -0.11
CA ASP A 19 -18.91 15.53 0.18
C ASP A 19 -18.85 14.19 -0.59
N GLU A 20 -19.52 13.17 -0.06
CA GLU A 20 -19.52 11.85 -0.68
C GLU A 20 -20.16 11.81 -2.08
N ASN A 21 -21.06 12.73 -2.35
CA ASN A 21 -21.78 12.86 -3.63
C ASN A 21 -21.07 13.79 -4.61
N GLU A 22 -20.04 14.52 -4.15
CA GLU A 22 -19.26 15.42 -4.99
C GLU A 22 -18.18 14.67 -5.77
N VAL A 23 -18.01 15.05 -7.03
CA VAL A 23 -16.99 14.50 -7.92
C VAL A 23 -15.63 15.08 -7.53
N ILE A 24 -14.65 14.22 -7.32
CA ILE A 24 -13.26 14.63 -7.08
C ILE A 24 -12.61 15.02 -8.41
N ASP A 25 -12.25 16.28 -8.59
CA ASP A 25 -11.41 16.71 -9.73
C ASP A 25 -9.94 16.42 -9.44
N CYS A 26 -9.51 15.20 -9.77
CA CYS A 26 -8.12 14.77 -9.59
C CYS A 26 -7.13 15.65 -10.36
N LYS A 27 -7.48 16.17 -11.54
CA LYS A 27 -6.55 16.97 -12.35
C LYS A 27 -6.28 18.31 -11.69
N LEU A 28 -7.34 18.98 -11.22
CA LEU A 28 -7.23 20.24 -10.52
C LEU A 28 -6.42 20.08 -9.22
N LEU A 29 -6.78 19.09 -8.39
CA LEU A 29 -6.06 18.83 -7.14
C LEU A 29 -4.58 18.52 -7.36
N ILE A 30 -4.24 17.80 -8.44
CA ILE A 30 -2.85 17.54 -8.81
C ILE A 30 -2.14 18.82 -9.28
N SER A 31 -2.77 19.64 -10.12
CA SER A 31 -2.15 20.88 -10.64
C SER A 31 -1.95 21.94 -9.56
N GLU A 32 -2.84 21.98 -8.56
CA GLU A 32 -2.74 22.90 -7.42
C GLU A 32 -1.86 22.35 -6.28
N GLY A 33 -1.30 21.15 -6.43
CA GLY A 33 -0.48 20.51 -5.38
C GLY A 33 -1.28 20.08 -4.14
N LYS A 34 -2.60 19.94 -4.26
CA LYS A 34 -3.55 19.58 -3.18
C LYS A 34 -3.85 18.09 -3.09
N CYS A 35 -3.39 17.28 -4.04
CA CYS A 35 -3.56 15.82 -3.99
C CYS A 35 -2.69 15.21 -2.85
N PRO A 36 -3.29 14.64 -1.79
CA PRO A 36 -2.54 14.16 -0.62
C PRO A 36 -1.54 13.05 -0.99
N TRP A 37 -1.95 12.12 -1.85
CA TRP A 37 -1.07 11.07 -2.34
C TRP A 37 0.16 11.64 -3.04
N LYS A 38 -0.01 12.65 -3.91
CA LYS A 38 1.12 13.24 -4.64
C LYS A 38 2.05 14.04 -3.72
N LYS A 39 1.48 14.69 -2.73
CA LYS A 39 2.19 15.47 -1.69
C LYS A 39 3.08 14.57 -0.83
N ASP A 40 2.55 13.40 -0.43
CA ASP A 40 3.13 12.54 0.59
C ASP A 40 3.93 11.35 0.04
N LEU A 41 3.52 10.79 -1.12
CA LEU A 41 4.13 9.59 -1.72
C LEU A 41 4.70 9.84 -3.12
N GLY A 42 4.10 10.76 -3.88
CA GLY A 42 4.45 10.99 -5.29
C GLY A 42 5.87 11.52 -5.54
N LYS A 43 6.62 11.86 -4.48
CA LYS A 43 8.01 12.36 -4.57
C LYS A 43 9.05 11.25 -4.53
N ASP A 44 8.67 10.04 -4.13
CA ASP A 44 9.60 8.94 -3.89
C ASP A 44 9.97 8.16 -5.17
N GLY A 45 9.39 8.50 -6.33
CA GLY A 45 9.78 7.95 -7.64
C GLY A 45 9.31 6.53 -7.95
N TYR A 46 9.04 5.70 -6.94
CA TYR A 46 8.64 4.29 -7.09
C TYR A 46 7.13 4.04 -7.10
N ALA A 47 6.35 5.08 -7.38
CA ALA A 47 4.91 4.94 -7.52
C ALA A 47 4.57 3.97 -8.64
N LEU A 48 3.77 2.94 -8.32
CA LEU A 48 3.23 2.03 -9.32
C LEU A 48 2.06 2.70 -10.05
N TYR A 49 2.14 2.75 -11.38
CA TYR A 49 1.11 3.32 -12.25
C TYR A 49 0.57 2.28 -13.25
N GLY A 50 -0.54 2.59 -13.91
CA GLY A 50 -1.13 1.75 -14.95
C GLY A 50 -1.94 0.59 -14.37
N MET A 51 -1.69 -0.64 -14.82
CA MET A 51 -2.44 -1.82 -14.35
C MET A 51 -2.04 -2.26 -12.92
N LEU A 52 -0.96 -1.70 -12.38
CA LEU A 52 -0.41 -2.02 -11.06
C LEU A 52 -0.71 -0.93 -10.01
N GLY A 53 -1.40 0.14 -10.40
CA GLY A 53 -1.80 1.22 -9.50
C GLY A 53 -2.24 2.48 -10.24
N THR A 54 -2.97 3.35 -9.55
CA THR A 54 -3.27 4.71 -10.01
C THR A 54 -3.34 5.64 -8.79
N TYR A 55 -3.59 6.93 -8.98
CA TYR A 55 -3.78 7.83 -7.84
C TYR A 55 -4.82 7.27 -6.87
N CYS A 56 -4.47 7.19 -5.58
CA CYS A 56 -5.36 6.65 -4.54
C CYS A 56 -5.77 5.17 -4.74
N TRP A 57 -4.96 4.38 -5.45
CA TRP A 57 -5.10 2.93 -5.53
C TRP A 57 -3.73 2.21 -5.66
N TYR A 58 -3.51 1.19 -4.84
CA TYR A 58 -2.36 0.29 -4.95
C TYR A 58 -2.83 -1.13 -5.26
N ARG A 59 -2.12 -1.86 -6.12
CA ARG A 59 -2.45 -3.26 -6.41
C ARG A 59 -1.98 -4.14 -5.25
N GLY A 60 -2.91 -4.62 -4.42
CA GLY A 60 -2.61 -5.50 -3.29
C GLY A 60 -1.88 -6.78 -3.72
N LYS A 61 -2.14 -7.28 -4.93
CA LYS A 61 -1.38 -8.41 -5.50
C LYS A 61 0.13 -8.14 -5.60
N SER A 62 0.54 -6.92 -5.95
CA SER A 62 1.95 -6.55 -6.03
C SER A 62 2.59 -6.54 -4.64
N GLY A 63 1.89 -6.00 -3.64
CA GLY A 63 2.35 -6.03 -2.25
C GLY A 63 2.49 -7.46 -1.73
N ASN A 64 1.47 -8.30 -1.95
CA ASN A 64 1.50 -9.69 -1.52
C ASN A 64 2.55 -10.53 -2.24
N PHE A 65 2.84 -10.27 -3.52
CA PHE A 65 3.96 -10.94 -4.19
C PHE A 65 5.29 -10.74 -3.45
N MET A 66 5.56 -9.52 -2.98
CA MET A 66 6.78 -9.24 -2.22
C MET A 66 6.76 -9.89 -0.83
N LEU A 67 5.59 -10.01 -0.20
CA LEU A 67 5.44 -10.75 1.06
C LEU A 67 5.65 -12.26 0.85
N ASP A 68 5.13 -12.81 -0.25
CA ASP A 68 5.29 -14.21 -0.62
C ASP A 68 6.78 -14.54 -0.80
N GLU A 69 7.55 -13.68 -1.49
CA GLU A 69 9.02 -13.84 -1.61
C GLU A 69 9.73 -13.91 -0.24
N MET A 70 9.31 -13.09 0.72
CA MET A 70 9.84 -13.13 2.08
C MET A 70 9.47 -14.44 2.79
N THR A 71 8.24 -14.92 2.65
CA THR A 71 7.80 -16.18 3.26
C THR A 71 8.49 -17.39 2.64
N ASP A 72 8.70 -17.40 1.32
CA ASP A 72 9.43 -18.43 0.59
C ASP A 72 10.90 -18.46 1.02
N ALA A 73 11.47 -17.32 1.40
CA ALA A 73 12.79 -17.19 2.00
C ALA A 73 12.85 -17.54 3.50
N GLY A 74 11.73 -17.93 4.11
CA GLY A 74 11.65 -18.41 5.50
C GLY A 74 11.46 -17.33 6.56
N TYR A 75 10.94 -16.16 6.21
CA TYR A 75 10.63 -15.09 7.16
C TYR A 75 9.14 -15.10 7.54
N ASP A 76 8.88 -15.04 8.85
CA ASP A 76 7.51 -14.95 9.37
C ASP A 76 6.97 -13.52 9.25
N LEU A 77 5.78 -13.40 8.64
CA LEU A 77 5.04 -12.15 8.57
C LEU A 77 4.40 -11.82 9.93
N PRO A 78 4.18 -10.54 10.26
CA PRO A 78 3.41 -10.17 11.43
C PRO A 78 1.96 -10.69 11.30
N SER A 79 1.36 -11.10 12.42
CA SER A 79 -0.02 -11.62 12.45
C SER A 79 -1.05 -10.58 12.87
N ASP A 80 -2.31 -10.82 12.51
CA ASP A 80 -3.49 -10.11 12.99
C ASP A 80 -3.87 -10.51 14.43
N ALA A 81 -5.06 -10.12 14.89
CA ALA A 81 -5.55 -10.47 16.23
C ALA A 81 -5.98 -11.95 16.38
N ASN A 82 -6.22 -12.64 15.27
CA ASN A 82 -6.61 -14.06 15.23
C ASN A 82 -5.40 -14.99 15.06
N GLY A 83 -4.21 -14.42 14.81
CA GLY A 83 -2.97 -15.17 14.56
C GLY A 83 -2.72 -15.44 13.07
N ASP A 84 -3.55 -14.91 12.17
CA ASP A 84 -3.37 -15.06 10.73
C ASP A 84 -2.34 -14.05 10.21
N PRO A 85 -1.47 -14.41 9.25
CA PRO A 85 -0.50 -13.48 8.66
C PRO A 85 -1.17 -12.26 8.03
N LEU A 86 -0.63 -11.07 8.30
CA LEU A 86 -1.07 -9.83 7.68
C LEU A 86 -0.73 -9.84 6.19
N SER A 87 -1.64 -9.29 5.38
CA SER A 87 -1.51 -9.21 3.94
C SER A 87 -2.10 -7.91 3.40
N PHE A 88 -1.75 -7.53 2.18
CA PHE A 88 -2.36 -6.38 1.50
C PHE A 88 -3.84 -6.58 1.15
N TYR A 89 -4.37 -7.81 1.29
CA TYR A 89 -5.80 -8.10 1.08
C TYR A 89 -6.65 -7.78 2.32
N GLY A 90 -6.03 -7.60 3.48
CA GLY A 90 -6.73 -7.27 4.72
C GLY A 90 -6.35 -8.17 5.88
N ASP A 91 -6.93 -7.82 7.02
CA ASP A 91 -6.73 -8.45 8.32
C ASP A 91 -8.06 -8.75 9.02
N ASN A 92 -9.17 -8.66 8.28
CA ASN A 92 -10.42 -9.25 8.68
C ASN A 92 -10.58 -10.62 8.02
N GLY A 93 -11.21 -11.57 8.71
CA GLY A 93 -11.40 -12.95 8.21
C GLY A 93 -12.11 -13.10 6.85
N ASN A 94 -12.59 -11.99 6.26
CA ASN A 94 -13.20 -11.94 4.94
C ASN A 94 -12.27 -11.34 3.85
N GLY A 95 -11.05 -10.89 4.20
CA GLY A 95 -10.07 -10.32 3.27
C GLY A 95 -10.58 -9.10 2.49
N ALA A 96 -11.40 -8.27 3.15
CA ALA A 96 -12.09 -7.13 2.54
C ALA A 96 -11.71 -5.79 3.18
N PHE A 97 -11.16 -5.83 4.39
CA PHE A 97 -10.74 -4.64 5.14
C PHE A 97 -9.37 -4.91 5.78
N PHE A 98 -8.50 -3.91 5.68
CA PHE A 98 -7.22 -3.85 6.36
C PHE A 98 -7.27 -2.70 7.37
N SER A 99 -7.22 -3.02 8.65
CA SER A 99 -7.26 -2.04 9.73
C SER A 99 -6.04 -1.10 9.70
N PRO A 100 -6.18 0.16 10.16
CA PRO A 100 -5.05 1.06 10.35
C PRO A 100 -3.92 0.43 11.17
N GLU A 101 -4.25 -0.27 12.25
CA GLU A 101 -3.29 -0.88 13.16
C GLU A 101 -2.50 -2.01 12.49
N GLY A 102 -3.18 -2.86 11.73
CA GLY A 102 -2.55 -3.91 10.93
C GLY A 102 -1.66 -3.33 9.83
N GLN A 103 -2.10 -2.26 9.16
CA GLN A 103 -1.31 -1.60 8.13
C GLN A 103 -0.02 -1.00 8.68
N VAL A 104 -0.10 -0.29 9.81
CA VAL A 104 1.09 0.26 10.48
C VAL A 104 2.05 -0.88 10.87
N ARG A 105 1.52 -1.93 11.50
CA ARG A 105 2.33 -3.09 11.91
C ARG A 105 3.06 -3.74 10.73
N LEU A 106 2.34 -3.99 9.63
CA LEU A 106 2.94 -4.57 8.43
C LEU A 106 3.95 -3.62 7.79
N ALA A 107 3.65 -2.32 7.73
CA ALA A 107 4.56 -1.34 7.15
C ALA A 107 5.87 -1.21 7.94
N GLU A 108 5.80 -1.16 9.28
CA GLU A 108 6.98 -1.12 10.14
C GLU A 108 7.84 -2.37 9.95
N TRP A 109 7.20 -3.55 9.95
CA TRP A 109 7.90 -4.81 9.66
C TRP A 109 8.56 -4.77 8.28
N MET A 110 7.87 -4.27 7.25
CA MET A 110 8.46 -4.14 5.92
C MET A 110 9.70 -3.24 5.95
N LEU A 111 9.60 -2.05 6.54
CA LEU A 111 10.72 -1.10 6.60
C LEU A 111 11.93 -1.66 7.35
N ASP A 112 11.71 -2.41 8.43
CA ASP A 112 12.76 -3.10 9.19
C ASP A 112 13.44 -4.22 8.40
N HIS A 113 12.74 -4.82 7.44
CA HIS A 113 13.23 -5.93 6.61
C HIS A 113 13.73 -5.49 5.22
N LYS A 114 13.87 -4.18 4.95
CA LYS A 114 14.30 -3.67 3.63
C LYS A 114 15.62 -4.28 3.12
N ASP A 115 16.61 -4.46 4.01
CA ASP A 115 17.95 -4.94 3.64
C ASP A 115 17.95 -6.47 3.45
N THR A 116 16.98 -7.15 4.06
CA THR A 116 16.71 -8.57 3.82
C THR A 116 16.05 -8.75 2.47
N TYR A 117 14.99 -7.97 2.20
CA TYR A 117 14.29 -8.01 0.91
C TYR A 117 15.25 -7.73 -0.26
N ALA A 118 16.16 -6.76 -0.11
CA ALA A 118 17.19 -6.45 -1.10
C ALA A 118 18.09 -7.64 -1.51
N LYS A 119 18.23 -8.65 -0.64
CA LYS A 119 19.07 -9.84 -0.89
C LYS A 119 18.30 -10.97 -1.57
N ILE A 120 16.98 -10.97 -1.48
CA ILE A 120 16.13 -12.06 -1.95
C ILE A 120 15.26 -11.67 -3.15
N CYS A 121 15.05 -10.38 -3.38
CA CYS A 121 14.17 -9.93 -4.46
C CYS A 121 14.64 -10.46 -5.81
N ASN A 122 13.70 -10.85 -6.66
CA ASN A 122 14.04 -11.27 -8.00
C ASN A 122 14.45 -10.06 -8.87
N THR A 123 15.70 -10.03 -9.32
CA THR A 123 16.28 -8.98 -10.16
C THR A 123 16.34 -9.35 -11.66
N ASP A 124 15.57 -10.34 -12.11
CA ASP A 124 15.58 -10.80 -13.51
C ASP A 124 15.29 -9.66 -14.51
N ASN A 125 14.47 -8.69 -14.12
CA ASN A 125 14.13 -7.51 -14.93
C ASN A 125 14.29 -6.16 -14.22
N ASP A 126 14.58 -6.17 -12.92
CA ASP A 126 14.61 -4.98 -12.06
C ASP A 126 15.97 -4.89 -11.33
N THR A 127 16.40 -3.68 -10.97
CA THR A 127 17.62 -3.53 -10.13
C THR A 127 17.29 -3.74 -8.65
N ILE A 128 18.31 -4.01 -7.82
CA ILE A 128 18.14 -4.04 -6.35
C ILE A 128 17.59 -2.70 -5.85
N GLU A 129 18.00 -1.59 -6.45
CA GLU A 129 17.49 -0.25 -6.12
C GLU A 129 15.98 -0.16 -6.40
N ASP A 130 15.52 -0.69 -7.54
CA ASP A 130 14.10 -0.74 -7.90
C ASP A 130 13.31 -1.62 -6.93
N CYS A 131 13.80 -2.84 -6.64
CA CYS A 131 13.19 -3.73 -5.64
C CYS A 131 12.96 -3.02 -4.31
N VAL A 132 14.03 -2.43 -3.76
CA VAL A 132 13.99 -1.72 -2.47
C VAL A 132 13.09 -0.49 -2.56
N GLY A 133 13.06 0.17 -3.71
CA GLY A 133 12.16 1.27 -4.00
C GLY A 133 10.68 0.86 -3.95
N TYR A 134 10.30 -0.20 -4.65
CA TYR A 134 8.93 -0.74 -4.65
C TYR A 134 8.51 -1.22 -3.26
N TRP A 135 9.42 -1.89 -2.55
CA TRP A 135 9.21 -2.35 -1.17
C TRP A 135 8.91 -1.19 -0.23
N LYS A 136 9.74 -0.13 -0.26
CA LYS A 136 9.52 1.09 0.53
C LYS A 136 8.23 1.79 0.13
N TYR A 137 7.94 1.90 -1.16
CA TYR A 137 6.69 2.50 -1.63
C TYR A 137 5.47 1.76 -1.12
N ALA A 138 5.49 0.42 -1.10
CA ALA A 138 4.41 -0.39 -0.58
C ALA A 138 4.23 -0.23 0.95
N ALA A 139 5.32 -0.18 1.71
CA ALA A 139 5.24 0.13 3.15
C ALA A 139 4.70 1.54 3.39
N ASN A 140 5.19 2.54 2.66
CA ASN A 140 4.73 3.93 2.75
C ASN A 140 3.26 4.07 2.32
N TRP A 141 2.80 3.25 1.38
CA TRP A 141 1.38 3.18 1.00
C TRP A 141 0.49 2.72 2.16
N LEU A 142 0.90 1.67 2.89
CA LEU A 142 0.19 1.21 4.08
C LEU A 142 0.15 2.30 5.17
N LEU A 143 1.29 2.95 5.44
CA LEU A 143 1.35 4.09 6.37
C LEU A 143 0.44 5.24 5.92
N PHE A 144 0.42 5.54 4.63
CA PHE A 144 -0.43 6.58 4.06
C PHE A 144 -1.92 6.26 4.27
N THR A 145 -2.36 5.06 3.89
CA THR A 145 -3.78 4.67 3.98
C THR A 145 -4.26 4.46 5.41
N SER A 146 -3.37 4.12 6.35
CA SER A 146 -3.72 3.99 7.78
C SER A 146 -4.27 5.29 8.37
N LYS A 147 -3.77 6.44 7.91
CA LYS A 147 -4.23 7.79 8.30
C LYS A 147 -5.67 8.08 7.87
N TYR A 148 -6.18 7.32 6.90
CA TYR A 148 -7.51 7.50 6.32
C TYR A 148 -8.47 6.34 6.68
N GLY A 149 -8.24 5.71 7.84
CA GLY A 149 -9.13 4.68 8.37
C GLY A 149 -8.91 3.29 7.78
N GLY A 150 -7.74 3.05 7.19
CA GLY A 150 -7.34 1.75 6.66
C GLY A 150 -7.52 1.64 5.15
N SER A 151 -7.55 0.41 4.66
CA SER A 151 -7.85 0.13 3.25
C SER A 151 -8.93 -0.92 3.10
N VAL A 152 -9.61 -0.89 1.96
CA VAL A 152 -10.56 -1.93 1.54
C VAL A 152 -10.04 -2.63 0.30
N ALA A 153 -10.38 -3.92 0.17
CA ALA A 153 -10.07 -4.73 -0.99
C ALA A 153 -11.22 -4.67 -2.01
N TRP A 154 -11.01 -4.05 -3.18
CA TRP A 154 -12.03 -4.05 -4.24
C TRP A 154 -11.96 -5.34 -5.07
N CYS A 155 -13.12 -5.97 -5.29
CA CYS A 155 -13.30 -7.27 -5.95
C CYS A 155 -13.62 -7.12 -7.44
#